data_AF-A0A1C0TPJ2-F1
#
_entry.id   AF-A0A1C0TPJ2-F1
#
_cell.length_a   1.000
_cell.length_b   1.000
_cell.length_c   1.000
_cell.angle_alpha   90.00
_cell.angle_beta   90.00
_cell.angle_gamma   90.00
#
_symmetry.space_group_name_H-M   'P 1'
#
loop_
_entity.id
_entity.type
_entity.pdbx_description
1 polymer ?
#
loop_
_entity_poly.entity_id
_entity_poly.type
_entity_poly.pdbx_seq_one_letter_code
_entity_poly.pdbx_strand_id
1 'polypeptide(L)'
;MQPDHAHYILLAVSLTLLLAQLTVREKHSAHILFAIFCGSVSMVALKQLSSGTLGPYQYLIGMATCATCNCIWLFSRALFREKNPFGLRHIAVALTIAALVMIQQGYLFATHHWTLSPSWLPVFSHLLREATVLLSSCILVLSFWESLRGFQHAQTTDRQQRILFMVAFGCAVLASKSAKGIFASQPEVLASIMSGITLCVLVSLQFLLYWRSNTVSDTHKSAKGTPPFSQPELSDSSQNTFIDGDIKLAKQVQALLIEQRYFLQPNLKVADLARELEIPEYKVSKALRTQLQAKNFNQFINTLRVEYAKGMLTDPEKQHWPVLVIGLECGFASVGPFTRAFKLYTGKTPNQYRRLTLSNQRCT
;
A
#
# COMPACT_ATOMS: atom_id res chain seq x y z
N MET A 1 6.69 37.93 -8.04
CA MET A 1 7.83 37.03 -8.30
C MET A 1 8.00 36.95 -9.81
N GLN A 2 9.18 37.24 -10.36
CA GLN A 2 9.47 36.92 -11.77
C GLN A 2 9.14 35.43 -12.02
N PRO A 3 8.52 35.08 -13.16
CA PRO A 3 8.08 33.71 -13.47
C PRO A 3 9.23 32.69 -13.36
N ASP A 4 10.47 33.11 -13.56
CA ASP A 4 11.65 32.25 -13.46
C ASP A 4 11.94 31.79 -12.03
N HIS A 5 11.71 32.64 -11.02
CA HIS A 5 11.98 32.28 -9.62
C HIS A 5 11.17 31.06 -9.16
N ALA A 6 9.93 30.93 -9.62
CA ALA A 6 9.08 29.78 -9.27
C ALA A 6 9.67 28.46 -9.79
N HIS A 7 10.23 28.48 -11.00
CA HIS A 7 10.87 27.30 -11.59
C HIS A 7 12.21 26.96 -10.90
N TYR A 8 13.01 27.96 -10.55
CA TYR A 8 14.24 27.74 -9.76
C TYR A 8 13.95 27.12 -8.39
N ILE A 9 12.93 27.63 -7.69
CA ILE A 9 12.51 27.07 -6.40
C ILE A 9 12.03 25.63 -6.58
N LEU A 10 11.20 25.36 -7.60
CA LEU A 10 10.71 24.00 -7.88
C LEU A 10 11.87 23.04 -8.18
N LEU A 11 12.85 23.46 -8.99
CA LEU A 11 14.03 22.66 -9.30
C LEU A 11 14.84 22.37 -8.04
N ALA A 12 15.17 23.41 -7.25
CA ALA A 12 15.95 23.26 -6.02
C ALA A 12 15.26 22.34 -5.02
N VAL A 13 13.96 22.53 -4.77
CA VAL A 13 13.21 21.71 -3.81
C VAL A 13 13.07 20.27 -4.29
N SER A 14 12.69 20.04 -5.55
CA SER A 14 12.55 18.67 -6.09
C SER A 14 13.87 17.90 -6.08
N LEU A 15 15.00 18.55 -6.40
CA LEU A 15 16.33 17.94 -6.37
C LEU A 15 16.79 17.67 -4.93
N THR A 16 16.53 18.61 -4.00
CA THR A 16 16.82 18.42 -2.58
C THR A 16 16.03 17.25 -2.01
N LEU A 17 14.74 17.14 -2.34
CA LEU A 17 13.89 16.02 -1.91
C LEU A 17 14.37 14.70 -2.53
N LEU A 18 14.76 14.68 -3.80
CA LEU A 18 15.37 13.52 -4.45
C LEU A 18 16.63 13.05 -3.70
N LEU A 19 17.56 13.96 -3.41
CA LEU A 19 18.79 13.66 -2.66
C LEU A 19 18.49 13.19 -1.23
N ALA A 20 17.51 13.81 -0.55
CA ALA A 20 17.08 13.40 0.78
C ALA A 20 16.54 11.96 0.80
N GLN A 21 15.92 11.47 -0.28
CA GLN A 21 15.50 10.06 -0.35
C GLN A 21 16.67 9.08 -0.46
N LEU A 22 17.85 9.54 -0.92
CA LEU A 22 19.04 8.67 -0.99
C LEU A 22 19.61 8.37 0.41
N THR A 23 19.42 9.27 1.38
CA THR A 23 19.96 9.16 2.75
C THR A 23 19.07 8.33 3.70
N VAL A 24 17.84 8.01 3.30
CA VAL A 24 16.93 7.15 4.06
C VAL A 24 17.52 5.74 4.17
N ARG A 25 17.75 5.26 5.41
CA ARG A 25 18.38 3.95 5.69
C ARG A 25 17.48 2.76 5.33
N GLU A 26 16.19 2.80 5.66
CA GLU A 26 15.23 1.73 5.35
C GLU A 26 14.33 2.14 4.17
N LYS A 27 14.73 1.77 2.96
CA LYS A 27 14.02 2.16 1.72
C LYS A 27 12.84 1.25 1.45
N HIS A 28 11.63 1.72 1.75
CA HIS A 28 10.40 1.12 1.23
C HIS A 28 10.11 1.55 -0.22
N SER A 29 9.28 0.77 -0.93
CA SER A 29 8.90 1.05 -2.33
C SER A 29 8.34 2.47 -2.54
N ALA A 30 7.67 3.04 -1.53
CA ALA A 30 7.14 4.41 -1.59
C ALA A 30 8.26 5.47 -1.68
N HIS A 31 9.39 5.29 -1.00
CA HIS A 31 10.54 6.20 -1.07
C HIS A 31 11.18 6.20 -2.46
N ILE A 32 11.32 5.02 -3.07
CA ILE A 32 11.88 4.87 -4.41
C ILE A 32 10.98 5.55 -5.44
N LEU A 33 9.67 5.33 -5.36
CA LEU A 33 8.70 5.95 -6.27
C LEU A 33 8.64 7.47 -6.09
N PHE A 34 8.72 7.94 -4.85
CA PHE A 34 8.79 9.38 -4.58
C PHE A 34 10.07 10.01 -5.13
N ALA A 35 11.21 9.34 -5.01
CA ALA A 35 12.46 9.78 -5.63
C ALA A 35 12.32 9.89 -7.16
N ILE A 36 11.76 8.87 -7.82
CA ILE A 36 11.51 8.89 -9.27
C ILE A 36 10.59 10.07 -9.65
N PHE A 37 9.53 10.30 -8.87
CA PHE A 37 8.61 11.41 -9.07
C PHE A 37 9.32 12.77 -8.93
N CYS A 38 10.10 12.96 -7.86
CA CYS A 38 10.92 14.17 -7.65
C CYS A 38 11.87 14.43 -8.81
N GLY A 39 12.61 13.41 -9.27
CA GLY A 39 13.50 13.53 -10.42
C GLY A 39 12.77 13.93 -11.71
N SER A 40 11.60 13.33 -11.97
CA SER A 40 10.77 13.70 -13.12
C SER A 40 10.27 15.14 -13.03
N VAL A 41 9.93 15.64 -11.83
CA VAL A 41 9.52 17.04 -11.61
C VAL A 41 10.72 17.99 -11.76
N SER A 42 11.91 17.62 -11.30
CA SER A 42 13.14 18.39 -11.53
C SER A 42 13.38 18.58 -13.03
N MET A 43 13.17 17.54 -13.83
CA MET A 43 13.29 17.62 -15.30
C MET A 43 12.24 18.52 -15.94
N VAL A 44 11.01 18.58 -15.39
CA VAL A 44 9.99 19.54 -15.83
C VAL A 44 10.45 20.98 -15.56
N ALA A 45 10.94 21.26 -14.35
CA ALA A 45 11.44 22.58 -13.99
C ALA A 45 12.65 22.99 -14.85
N LEU A 46 13.59 22.07 -15.05
CA LEU A 46 14.77 22.28 -15.89
C LEU A 46 14.39 22.56 -17.34
N LYS A 47 13.42 21.82 -17.90
CA LYS A 47 12.91 22.06 -19.26
C LYS A 47 12.34 23.48 -19.40
N GLN A 48 11.59 23.97 -18.42
CA GLN A 48 11.01 25.32 -18.47
C GLN A 48 12.10 26.40 -18.44
N LEU A 49 13.07 26.27 -17.52
CA LEU A 49 14.19 27.21 -17.38
C LEU A 49 15.12 27.26 -18.60
N SER A 50 15.27 26.13 -19.30
CA SER A 50 16.18 25.99 -20.44
C SER A 50 15.50 26.10 -21.80
N SER A 51 14.18 26.33 -21.83
CA SER A 51 13.40 26.38 -23.07
C SER A 51 13.89 27.45 -24.06
N GLY A 52 14.33 28.61 -23.55
CA GLY A 52 14.86 29.70 -24.36
C GLY A 52 16.32 29.52 -24.81
N THR A 53 17.11 28.68 -24.14
CA THR A 53 18.55 28.52 -24.40
C THR A 53 18.91 27.26 -25.17
N LEU A 54 18.22 26.14 -24.89
CA LEU A 54 18.53 24.83 -25.48
C LEU A 54 17.78 24.56 -26.78
N GLY A 55 16.83 25.41 -27.17
CA GLY A 55 16.06 25.27 -28.40
C GLY A 55 15.44 23.86 -28.53
N PRO A 56 15.77 23.05 -29.55
CA PRO A 56 15.20 21.72 -29.75
C PRO A 56 15.60 20.69 -28.69
N TYR A 57 16.78 20.84 -28.09
CA TYR A 57 17.31 19.87 -27.12
C TYR A 57 16.49 19.80 -25.84
N GLN A 58 15.62 20.78 -25.58
CA GLN A 58 14.65 20.75 -24.48
C GLN A 58 13.71 19.53 -24.54
N TYR A 59 13.47 18.96 -25.73
CA TYR A 59 12.65 17.77 -25.89
C TYR A 59 13.36 16.50 -25.39
N LEU A 60 14.70 16.47 -25.40
CA LEU A 60 15.47 15.39 -24.78
C LEU A 60 15.30 15.39 -23.27
N ILE A 61 15.35 16.58 -22.64
CA ILE A 61 14.99 16.76 -21.22
C ILE A 61 13.53 16.35 -21.00
N GLY A 62 12.66 16.71 -21.96
CA GLY A 62 11.25 16.31 -21.98
C GLY A 62 11.02 14.81 -21.85
N MET A 63 11.87 13.96 -22.44
CA MET A 63 11.73 12.50 -22.30
C MET A 63 11.84 12.03 -20.85
N ALA A 64 12.64 12.72 -20.02
CA ALA A 64 12.80 12.39 -18.60
C ALA A 64 11.61 12.88 -17.73
N THR A 65 10.61 13.55 -18.31
CA THR A 65 9.38 13.98 -17.61
C THR A 65 8.27 12.90 -17.58
N CYS A 66 8.58 11.70 -18.09
CA CYS A 66 7.66 10.60 -18.32
C CYS A 66 7.16 9.88 -17.05
N ALA A 67 7.64 10.27 -15.87
CA ALA A 67 7.36 9.62 -14.59
C ALA A 67 6.62 10.54 -13.59
N THR A 68 5.69 11.36 -14.08
CA THR A 68 4.86 12.25 -13.25
C THR A 68 3.57 11.55 -12.78
N CYS A 69 2.52 11.55 -13.61
CA CYS A 69 1.19 11.05 -13.27
C CYS A 69 1.14 9.51 -13.07
N ASN A 70 1.88 8.74 -13.84
CA ASN A 70 2.01 7.30 -13.67
C ASN A 70 2.75 6.93 -12.36
N CYS A 71 3.77 7.71 -11.98
CA CYS A 71 4.50 7.46 -10.75
C CYS A 71 3.69 7.81 -9.51
N ILE A 72 2.92 8.92 -9.53
CA ILE A 72 2.08 9.30 -8.37
C ILE A 72 1.01 8.24 -8.07
N TRP A 73 0.52 7.55 -9.09
CA TRP A 73 -0.38 6.40 -8.92
C TRP A 73 0.30 5.22 -8.24
N LEU A 74 1.46 4.79 -8.74
CA LEU A 74 2.23 3.71 -8.10
C LEU A 74 2.62 4.10 -6.66
N PHE A 75 2.97 5.35 -6.44
CA PHE A 75 3.26 5.92 -5.14
C PHE A 75 2.05 5.81 -4.21
N SER A 76 0.87 6.26 -4.64
CA SER A 76 -0.37 6.17 -3.83
C SER A 76 -0.69 4.72 -3.42
N ARG A 77 -0.39 3.75 -4.28
CA ARG A 77 -0.55 2.32 -3.97
C ARG A 77 0.49 1.82 -2.98
N ALA A 78 1.74 2.25 -3.15
CA ALA A 78 2.82 1.93 -2.22
C ALA A 78 2.57 2.57 -0.84
N LEU A 79 1.94 3.75 -0.80
CA LEU A 79 1.52 4.45 0.42
C LEU A 79 0.31 3.76 1.08
N PHE A 80 -0.69 3.44 0.27
CA PHE A 80 -1.96 2.76 0.54
C PHE A 80 -1.91 1.34 1.12
N ARG A 81 -0.95 0.54 0.64
CA ARG A 81 -1.02 -0.92 0.76
C ARG A 81 0.20 -1.45 1.48
N GLU A 82 -0.06 -2.25 2.51
CA GLU A 82 1.01 -2.90 3.29
C GLU A 82 1.54 -4.17 2.61
N LYS A 83 0.70 -4.90 1.87
CA LYS A 83 1.07 -6.17 1.22
C LYS A 83 0.85 -6.07 -0.29
N ASN A 84 1.90 -6.41 -1.06
CA ASN A 84 1.90 -6.44 -2.53
C ASN A 84 1.31 -5.15 -3.16
N PRO A 85 1.97 -3.99 -2.98
CA PRO A 85 1.42 -2.70 -3.41
C PRO A 85 1.16 -2.66 -4.93
N PHE A 86 2.03 -3.27 -5.72
CA PHE A 86 1.89 -3.39 -7.16
C PHE A 86 2.53 -4.70 -7.65
N GLY A 87 1.89 -5.32 -8.64
CA GLY A 87 2.44 -6.45 -9.41
C GLY A 87 2.83 -6.03 -10.82
N LEU A 88 3.42 -6.95 -11.59
CA LEU A 88 4.00 -6.70 -12.93
C LEU A 88 3.06 -5.94 -13.87
N ARG A 89 1.76 -6.24 -13.86
CA ARG A 89 0.74 -5.57 -14.69
C ARG A 89 0.68 -4.05 -14.45
N HIS A 90 0.86 -3.60 -13.21
CA HIS A 90 0.80 -2.18 -12.87
C HIS A 90 2.04 -1.43 -13.36
N ILE A 91 3.21 -2.07 -13.22
CA ILE A 91 4.47 -1.54 -13.75
C ILE A 91 4.37 -1.45 -15.28
N ALA A 92 3.84 -2.47 -15.95
CA ALA A 92 3.64 -2.46 -17.39
C ALA A 92 2.76 -1.29 -17.85
N VAL A 93 1.64 -1.01 -17.16
CA VAL A 93 0.78 0.15 -17.46
C VAL A 93 1.55 1.46 -17.28
N ALA A 94 2.28 1.63 -16.18
CA ALA A 94 3.05 2.83 -15.92
C ALA A 94 4.18 3.06 -16.95
N LEU A 95 4.86 1.99 -17.35
CA LEU A 95 5.89 2.03 -18.40
C LEU A 95 5.31 2.30 -19.79
N THR A 96 4.11 1.79 -20.08
CA THR A 96 3.42 2.09 -21.34
C THR A 96 3.14 3.58 -21.46
N ILE A 97 2.64 4.22 -20.40
CA ILE A 97 2.42 5.68 -20.39
C ILE A 97 3.73 6.43 -20.53
N ALA A 98 4.77 6.01 -19.80
CA ALA A 98 6.08 6.63 -19.90
C ALA A 98 6.64 6.56 -21.33
N ALA A 99 6.50 5.41 -21.99
CA ALA A 99 6.91 5.21 -23.38
C ALA A 99 6.12 6.10 -24.34
N LEU A 100 4.80 6.23 -24.17
CA LEU A 100 3.99 7.14 -24.99
C LEU A 100 4.47 8.60 -24.86
N VAL A 101 4.75 9.05 -23.63
CA VAL A 101 5.30 10.39 -23.39
C VAL A 101 6.67 10.55 -24.04
N MET A 102 7.55 9.56 -23.92
CA MET A 102 8.87 9.58 -24.55
C MET A 102 8.79 9.64 -26.08
N ILE A 103 7.93 8.81 -26.69
CA ILE A 103 7.70 8.81 -28.15
C ILE A 103 7.18 10.17 -28.59
N GLN A 104 6.26 10.78 -27.84
CA GLN A 104 5.73 12.10 -28.14
C GLN A 104 6.82 13.18 -28.09
N GLN A 105 7.69 13.17 -27.09
CA GLN A 105 8.81 14.13 -27.00
C GLN A 105 9.87 13.87 -28.08
N GLY A 106 10.16 12.61 -28.38
CA GLY A 106 11.06 12.21 -29.46
C GLY A 106 10.55 12.65 -30.84
N TYR A 107 9.25 12.58 -31.07
CA TYR A 107 8.63 13.12 -32.28
C TYR A 107 8.87 14.64 -32.42
N LEU A 108 8.60 15.42 -31.36
CA LEU A 108 8.82 16.87 -31.36
C LEU A 108 10.30 17.23 -31.62
N PHE A 109 11.22 16.47 -31.02
CA PHE A 109 12.65 16.61 -31.28
C PHE A 109 12.98 16.32 -32.75
N ALA A 110 12.48 15.20 -33.28
CA ALA A 110 12.78 14.75 -34.63
C ALA A 110 12.25 15.72 -35.69
N THR A 111 11.04 16.27 -35.53
CA THR A 111 10.47 17.24 -36.47
C THR A 111 11.22 18.57 -36.53
N HIS A 112 11.97 18.91 -35.47
CA HIS A 112 12.78 20.13 -35.47
C HIS A 112 14.13 19.94 -36.18
N HIS A 113 14.69 18.73 -36.16
CA HIS A 113 15.98 18.44 -36.80
C HIS A 113 15.84 17.88 -38.22
N TRP A 114 14.78 17.13 -38.48
CA TRP A 114 14.52 16.47 -39.74
C TRP A 114 13.18 16.90 -40.33
N THR A 115 13.18 17.18 -41.63
CA THR A 115 11.97 17.43 -42.42
C THR A 115 11.25 16.11 -42.69
N LEU A 116 10.55 15.61 -41.68
CA LEU A 116 9.74 14.41 -41.80
C LEU A 116 8.51 14.70 -42.69
N SER A 117 8.54 14.22 -43.92
CA SER A 117 7.52 14.45 -44.95
C SER A 117 6.32 13.47 -45.01
N PRO A 118 6.16 12.42 -44.16
CA PRO A 118 4.97 11.57 -44.27
C PRO A 118 3.70 12.31 -43.84
N SER A 119 2.68 12.33 -44.71
CA SER A 119 1.39 12.98 -44.45
C SER A 119 0.62 12.43 -43.25
N TRP A 120 0.85 11.16 -42.88
CA TRP A 120 0.21 10.51 -41.74
C TRP A 120 0.81 10.90 -40.38
N LEU A 121 2.04 11.41 -40.37
CA LEU A 121 2.83 11.58 -39.15
C LEU A 121 2.25 12.66 -38.18
N PRO A 122 1.76 13.83 -38.65
CA PRO A 122 1.10 14.80 -37.78
C PRO A 122 -0.18 14.25 -37.15
N VAL A 123 -1.00 13.53 -37.93
CA VAL A 123 -2.24 12.89 -37.44
C VAL A 123 -1.92 11.88 -36.36
N PHE A 124 -0.92 11.01 -36.59
CA PHE A 124 -0.46 10.05 -35.59
C PHE A 124 0.00 10.75 -34.30
N SER A 125 0.79 11.82 -34.41
CA SER A 125 1.27 12.57 -33.23
C SER A 125 0.13 13.19 -32.41
N HIS A 126 -0.91 13.68 -33.08
CA HIS A 126 -2.10 14.22 -32.45
C HIS A 126 -2.88 13.12 -31.71
N LEU A 127 -3.12 11.99 -32.38
CA LEU A 127 -3.79 10.83 -31.78
C LEU A 127 -3.02 10.31 -30.55
N LEU A 128 -1.68 10.24 -30.64
CA LEU A 128 -0.82 9.82 -29.55
C LEU A 128 -0.93 10.77 -28.34
N ARG A 129 -0.95 12.09 -28.59
CA ARG A 129 -1.12 13.11 -27.55
C ARG A 129 -2.46 12.96 -26.84
N GLU A 130 -3.56 12.86 -27.57
CA GLU A 130 -4.89 12.73 -26.98
C GLU A 130 -5.02 11.41 -26.19
N ALA A 131 -4.53 10.30 -26.73
CA ALA A 131 -4.49 9.02 -26.02
C ALA A 131 -3.68 9.12 -24.71
N THR A 132 -2.54 9.80 -24.74
CA THR A 132 -1.69 10.02 -23.56
C THR A 132 -2.40 10.87 -22.51
N VAL A 133 -3.10 11.93 -22.92
CA VAL A 133 -3.87 12.81 -22.01
C VAL A 133 -5.02 12.07 -21.34
N LEU A 134 -5.76 11.27 -22.11
CA LEU A 134 -6.85 10.44 -21.60
C LEU A 134 -6.32 9.42 -20.58
N LEU A 135 -5.28 8.66 -20.95
CA LEU A 135 -4.70 7.64 -20.09
C LEU A 135 -4.11 8.25 -18.80
N SER A 136 -3.44 9.40 -18.91
CA SER A 136 -2.94 10.14 -17.74
C SER A 136 -4.07 10.59 -16.83
N SER A 137 -5.18 11.08 -17.38
CA SER A 137 -6.35 11.50 -16.61
C SER A 137 -7.01 10.32 -15.87
N CYS A 138 -7.14 9.16 -16.53
CA CYS A 138 -7.61 7.93 -15.88
C CYS A 138 -6.70 7.52 -14.70
N ILE A 139 -5.38 7.63 -14.87
CA ILE A 139 -4.42 7.33 -13.80
C ILE A 139 -4.54 8.29 -12.61
N LEU A 140 -4.77 9.58 -12.84
CA LEU A 140 -5.01 10.54 -11.75
C LEU A 140 -6.28 10.18 -10.98
N VAL A 141 -7.36 9.80 -11.68
CA VAL A 141 -8.59 9.31 -11.02
C VAL A 141 -8.32 8.04 -10.22
N LEU A 142 -7.54 7.09 -10.75
CA LEU A 142 -7.16 5.88 -10.02
C LEU A 142 -6.29 6.20 -8.79
N SER A 143 -5.43 7.22 -8.86
CA SER A 143 -4.62 7.67 -7.71
C SER A 143 -5.52 8.21 -6.59
N PHE A 144 -6.53 9.01 -6.96
CA PHE A 144 -7.52 9.50 -6.02
C PHE A 144 -8.35 8.35 -5.44
N TRP A 145 -8.82 7.43 -6.29
CA TRP A 145 -9.56 6.23 -5.88
C TRP A 145 -8.78 5.38 -4.86
N GLU A 146 -7.46 5.32 -4.99
CA GLU A 146 -6.62 4.56 -4.07
C GLU A 146 -6.69 5.08 -2.62
N SER A 147 -6.88 6.40 -2.42
CA SER A 147 -7.11 6.96 -1.07
C SER A 147 -8.48 6.58 -0.48
N LEU A 148 -9.51 6.42 -1.32
CA LEU A 148 -10.85 6.01 -0.89
C LEU A 148 -10.95 4.52 -0.58
N ARG A 149 -10.09 3.71 -1.21
CA ARG A 149 -10.13 2.26 -1.07
C ARG A 149 -9.80 1.82 0.35
N GLY A 150 -10.72 1.08 0.97
CA GLY A 150 -10.52 0.52 2.32
C GLY A 150 -10.70 1.55 3.45
N PHE A 151 -11.19 2.75 3.14
CA PHE A 151 -11.34 3.86 4.08
C PHE A 151 -12.18 3.52 5.33
N GLN A 152 -13.25 2.73 5.16
CA GLN A 152 -14.13 2.33 6.27
C GLN A 152 -13.46 1.40 7.29
N HIS A 153 -12.44 0.64 6.86
CA HIS A 153 -11.76 -0.37 7.68
C HIS A 153 -10.37 0.10 8.16
N ALA A 154 -9.99 1.34 7.83
CA ALA A 154 -8.70 1.92 8.16
C ALA A 154 -8.68 2.38 9.63
N GLN A 155 -7.53 2.17 10.29
CA GLN A 155 -7.26 2.71 11.62
C GLN A 155 -7.24 4.26 11.57
N THR A 156 -7.44 4.93 12.70
CA THR A 156 -7.57 6.39 12.79
C THR A 156 -6.43 7.16 12.11
N THR A 157 -5.18 6.73 12.29
CA THR A 157 -4.00 7.34 11.67
C THR A 157 -3.93 7.12 10.16
N ASP A 158 -4.17 5.91 9.67
CA ASP A 158 -4.24 5.61 8.22
C ASP A 158 -5.39 6.38 7.56
N ARG A 159 -6.53 6.51 8.25
CA ARG A 159 -7.68 7.31 7.78
C ARG A 159 -7.30 8.78 7.63
N GLN A 160 -6.58 9.37 8.57
CA GLN A 160 -6.11 10.76 8.47
C GLN A 160 -5.13 10.95 7.30
N GLN A 161 -4.19 10.02 7.09
CA GLN A 161 -3.25 10.06 5.95
C GLN A 161 -3.99 10.01 4.61
N ARG A 162 -5.02 9.16 4.49
CA ARG A 162 -5.87 9.07 3.30
C ARG A 162 -6.64 10.36 3.03
N ILE A 163 -7.25 10.96 4.07
CA ILE A 163 -7.97 12.25 3.94
C ILE A 163 -7.01 13.33 3.46
N LEU A 164 -5.84 13.45 4.07
CA LEU A 164 -4.86 14.47 3.72
C LEU A 164 -4.41 14.33 2.26
N PHE A 165 -4.06 13.12 1.82
CA PHE A 165 -3.73 12.87 0.43
C PHE A 165 -4.90 13.21 -0.51
N MET A 166 -6.11 12.75 -0.19
CA MET A 166 -7.30 12.95 -1.01
C MET A 166 -7.60 14.44 -1.21
N VAL A 167 -7.57 15.22 -0.13
CA VAL A 167 -7.83 16.66 -0.16
C VAL A 167 -6.69 17.38 -0.90
N ALA A 168 -5.43 17.15 -0.53
CA ALA A 168 -4.30 17.84 -1.15
C ALA A 168 -4.18 17.53 -2.64
N PHE A 169 -4.29 16.25 -3.03
CA PHE A 169 -4.21 15.82 -4.41
C PHE A 169 -5.44 16.26 -5.23
N GLY A 170 -6.64 16.11 -4.68
CA GLY A 170 -7.88 16.56 -5.34
C GLY A 170 -7.87 18.06 -5.60
N CYS A 171 -7.54 18.87 -4.59
CA CYS A 171 -7.39 20.31 -4.73
C CYS A 171 -6.33 20.68 -5.76
N ALA A 172 -5.17 20.00 -5.78
CA ALA A 172 -4.11 20.27 -6.75
C ALA A 172 -4.54 19.99 -8.19
N VAL A 173 -5.25 18.87 -8.44
CA VAL A 173 -5.75 18.53 -9.78
C VAL A 173 -6.82 19.53 -10.23
N LEU A 174 -7.76 19.87 -9.36
CA LEU A 174 -8.80 20.87 -9.65
C LEU A 174 -8.19 22.24 -9.94
N ALA A 175 -7.31 22.73 -9.06
CA ALA A 175 -6.62 24.00 -9.23
C ALA A 175 -5.81 24.04 -10.53
N SER A 176 -5.13 22.95 -10.88
CA SER A 176 -4.37 22.86 -12.14
C SER A 176 -5.26 23.00 -13.38
N LYS A 177 -6.43 22.36 -13.39
CA LYS A 177 -7.37 22.45 -14.52
C LYS A 177 -8.04 23.81 -14.59
N SER A 178 -8.48 24.35 -13.46
CA SER A 178 -9.06 25.70 -13.39
C SER A 178 -8.06 26.77 -13.82
N ALA A 179 -6.81 26.69 -13.37
CA ALA A 179 -5.76 27.63 -13.75
C ALA A 179 -5.52 27.65 -15.26
N LYS A 180 -5.51 26.47 -15.92
CA LYS A 180 -5.37 26.39 -17.38
C LYS A 180 -6.50 27.09 -18.13
N GLY A 181 -7.73 27.05 -17.62
CA GLY A 181 -8.87 27.74 -18.22
C GLY A 181 -8.81 29.25 -18.02
N ILE A 182 -8.53 29.70 -16.78
CA ILE A 182 -8.54 31.12 -16.40
C ILE A 182 -7.35 31.88 -17.01
N PHE A 183 -6.16 31.28 -16.99
CA PHE A 183 -4.91 31.90 -17.43
C PHE A 183 -4.46 31.43 -18.82
N ALA A 184 -5.40 31.02 -19.67
CA ALA A 184 -5.10 30.53 -21.02
C ALA A 184 -4.38 31.59 -21.89
N SER A 185 -4.62 32.88 -21.63
CA SER A 185 -4.02 34.01 -22.34
C SER A 185 -2.65 34.45 -21.79
N GLN A 186 -2.22 33.94 -20.63
CA GLN A 186 -1.00 34.38 -19.94
C GLN A 186 -0.10 33.17 -19.60
N PRO A 187 0.69 32.66 -20.57
CA PRO A 187 1.43 31.41 -20.42
C PRO A 187 2.51 31.46 -19.32
N GLU A 188 3.15 32.61 -19.11
CA GLU A 188 4.17 32.79 -18.07
C GLU A 188 3.57 32.71 -16.66
N VAL A 189 2.43 33.36 -16.45
CA VAL A 189 1.69 33.32 -15.19
C VAL A 189 1.19 31.90 -14.92
N LEU A 190 0.64 31.24 -15.95
CA LEU A 190 0.20 29.86 -15.87
C LEU A 190 1.34 28.90 -15.46
N ALA A 191 2.53 29.06 -16.05
CA ALA A 191 3.69 28.24 -15.72
C ALA A 191 4.14 28.42 -14.25
N SER A 192 4.12 29.66 -13.76
CA SER A 192 4.42 29.98 -12.35
C SER A 192 3.40 29.35 -11.40
N ILE A 193 2.09 29.47 -11.70
CA ILE A 193 1.02 28.85 -10.91
C ILE A 193 1.17 27.32 -10.87
N MET A 194 1.43 26.69 -12.02
CA MET A 194 1.64 25.25 -12.11
C MET A 194 2.84 24.79 -11.29
N SER A 195 3.92 25.58 -11.25
CA SER A 195 5.08 25.31 -10.40
C SER A 195 4.73 25.40 -8.91
N GLY A 196 3.95 26.39 -8.51
CA GLY A 196 3.44 26.52 -7.14
C GLY A 196 2.57 25.34 -6.71
N ILE A 197 1.61 24.92 -7.55
CA ILE A 197 0.77 23.74 -7.27
C ILE A 197 1.63 22.48 -7.12
N THR A 198 2.61 22.29 -8.00
CA THR A 198 3.50 21.12 -7.96
C THR A 198 4.35 21.12 -6.69
N LEU A 199 4.82 22.28 -6.24
CA LEU A 199 5.55 22.43 -4.98
C LEU A 199 4.68 22.02 -3.78
N CYS A 200 3.42 22.48 -3.73
CA CYS A 200 2.48 22.09 -2.68
C CYS A 200 2.24 20.57 -2.65
N VAL A 201 2.15 19.93 -3.82
CA VAL A 201 2.05 18.46 -3.90
C VAL A 201 3.31 17.80 -3.34
N LEU A 202 4.50 18.22 -3.76
CA LEU A 202 5.76 17.65 -3.27
C LEU A 202 5.90 17.72 -1.75
N VAL A 203 5.60 18.89 -1.16
CA VAL A 203 5.64 19.08 0.30
C VAL A 203 4.62 18.18 0.99
N SER A 204 3.40 18.11 0.46
CA SER A 204 2.33 17.26 1.02
C SER A 204 2.69 15.78 0.99
N LEU A 205 3.28 15.30 -0.12
CA LEU A 205 3.72 13.90 -0.26
C LEU A 205 4.92 13.58 0.64
N GLN A 206 5.88 14.50 0.76
CA GLN A 206 7.02 14.35 1.67
C GLN A 206 6.55 14.26 3.13
N PHE A 207 5.60 15.12 3.53
CA PHE A 207 4.99 15.09 4.85
C PHE A 207 4.29 13.76 5.12
N LEU A 208 3.49 13.27 4.16
CA LEU A 208 2.83 11.96 4.26
C LEU A 208 3.83 10.80 4.42
N LEU A 209 4.93 10.82 3.66
CA LEU A 209 5.98 9.79 3.78
C LEU A 209 6.65 9.82 5.15
N TYR A 210 7.00 11.02 5.62
CA TYR A 210 7.61 11.20 6.93
C TYR A 210 6.68 10.70 8.04
N TRP A 211 5.41 11.12 8.01
CA TRP A 211 4.42 10.69 8.98
C TRP A 211 4.25 9.16 8.97
N ARG A 212 4.15 8.56 7.78
CA ARG A 212 4.05 7.11 7.66
C ARG A 212 5.28 6.39 8.22
N SER A 213 6.47 6.85 7.89
CA SER A 213 7.73 6.28 8.40
C SER A 213 7.79 6.31 9.93
N ASN A 214 7.34 7.40 10.55
CA ASN A 214 7.28 7.51 12.00
C ASN A 214 6.22 6.58 12.60
N THR A 215 5.02 6.49 12.02
CA THR A 215 3.98 5.56 12.52
C THR A 215 4.42 4.09 12.44
N VAL A 216 5.09 3.70 11.35
CA VAL A 216 5.65 2.34 11.19
C VAL A 216 6.80 2.12 12.17
N SER A 217 7.66 3.12 12.35
CA SER A 217 8.75 3.08 13.34
C SER A 217 8.23 2.99 14.76
N ASP A 218 7.14 3.65 15.12
CA ASP A 218 6.52 3.56 16.44
C ASP A 218 5.86 2.21 16.66
N THR A 219 5.28 1.61 15.61
CA THR A 219 4.75 0.24 15.68
C THR A 219 5.89 -0.77 15.86
N HIS A 220 7.01 -0.59 15.14
CA HIS A 220 8.20 -1.42 15.28
C HIS A 220 8.98 -1.15 16.57
N LYS A 221 9.00 0.07 17.11
CA LYS A 221 9.57 0.44 18.41
C LYS A 221 8.66 0.03 19.56
N SER A 222 7.35 -0.06 19.38
CA SER A 222 6.45 -0.68 20.35
C SER A 222 6.65 -2.21 20.35
N ALA A 223 6.89 -2.81 19.17
CA ALA A 223 7.22 -4.23 19.05
C ALA A 223 8.66 -4.61 19.47
N LYS A 224 9.65 -3.72 19.29
CA LYS A 224 11.06 -3.89 19.73
C LYS A 224 11.35 -3.26 21.11
N GLY A 225 10.48 -2.39 21.58
CA GLY A 225 10.50 -1.76 22.90
C GLY A 225 9.70 -2.56 23.92
N THR A 226 9.34 -3.80 23.60
CA THR A 226 9.29 -4.82 24.64
C THR A 226 10.74 -5.23 24.90
N PRO A 227 11.35 -4.85 26.02
CA PRO A 227 12.64 -5.41 26.40
C PRO A 227 12.50 -6.95 26.48
N PRO A 228 13.58 -7.75 26.37
CA PRO A 228 13.58 -8.99 27.15
C PRO A 228 13.29 -8.53 28.58
N PHE A 229 12.23 -9.05 29.18
CA PHE A 229 11.69 -8.63 30.47
C PHE A 229 12.82 -8.49 31.51
N SER A 230 13.45 -7.31 31.60
CA SER A 230 14.20 -6.92 32.78
C SER A 230 13.13 -6.67 33.80
N GLN A 231 13.06 -7.59 34.75
CA GLN A 231 12.21 -7.51 35.93
C GLN A 231 12.32 -6.08 36.48
N PRO A 232 11.21 -5.35 36.68
CA PRO A 232 11.22 -4.43 37.79
C PRO A 232 11.38 -5.32 39.03
N GLU A 233 12.49 -5.16 39.75
CA GLU A 233 12.55 -5.55 41.16
C GLU A 233 11.39 -4.82 41.85
N LEU A 234 10.25 -5.50 41.91
CA LEU A 234 9.09 -5.13 42.68
C LEU A 234 9.31 -5.75 44.06
N SER A 235 9.54 -4.86 45.01
CA SER A 235 9.44 -5.07 46.45
C SER A 235 8.17 -5.85 46.83
N ASP A 236 8.34 -7.17 46.90
CA ASP A 236 7.90 -8.16 47.89
C ASP A 236 6.57 -8.02 48.65
N SER A 237 5.54 -7.35 48.12
CA SER A 237 4.29 -7.16 48.90
C SER A 237 2.96 -7.31 48.14
N SER A 238 2.95 -7.66 46.85
CA SER A 238 1.68 -7.67 46.08
C SER A 238 1.56 -8.73 44.96
N GLN A 239 2.17 -9.91 45.10
CA GLN A 239 2.11 -10.95 44.05
C GLN A 239 0.88 -11.88 44.10
N ASN A 240 0.14 -11.97 45.21
CA ASN A 240 -0.86 -13.03 45.36
C ASN A 240 -2.25 -12.73 44.75
N THR A 241 -2.58 -11.47 44.44
CA THR A 241 -3.93 -11.10 43.94
C THR A 241 -4.01 -10.96 42.42
N PHE A 242 -2.87 -10.72 41.73
CA PHE A 242 -2.86 -10.45 40.28
C PHE A 242 -2.82 -11.71 39.39
N ILE A 243 -2.41 -12.86 39.92
CA ILE A 243 -2.28 -14.12 39.15
C ILE A 243 -3.66 -14.75 38.88
N ASP A 244 -4.60 -14.65 39.84
CA ASP A 244 -5.93 -15.27 39.73
C ASP A 244 -6.80 -14.62 38.63
N GLY A 245 -6.68 -13.31 38.43
CA GLY A 245 -7.41 -12.58 37.39
C GLY A 245 -7.01 -12.96 35.96
N ASP A 246 -5.71 -13.16 35.72
CA ASP A 246 -5.19 -13.54 34.41
C ASP A 246 -5.54 -15.00 34.04
N ILE A 247 -5.58 -15.90 35.03
CA ILE A 247 -6.00 -17.29 34.83
C ILE A 247 -7.50 -17.37 34.51
N LYS A 248 -8.33 -16.61 35.25
CA LYS A 248 -9.78 -16.53 34.99
C LYS A 248 -10.07 -15.99 33.58
N LEU A 249 -9.37 -14.93 33.18
CA LEU A 249 -9.49 -14.37 31.84
C LEU A 249 -9.09 -15.37 30.75
N ALA A 250 -7.99 -16.11 30.94
CA ALA A 250 -7.58 -17.13 29.98
C ALA A 250 -8.62 -18.24 29.81
N LYS A 251 -9.26 -18.67 30.90
CA LYS A 251 -10.38 -19.62 30.85
C LYS A 251 -11.57 -19.06 30.09
N GLN A 252 -11.94 -17.79 30.30
CA GLN A 252 -13.03 -17.14 29.55
C GLN A 252 -12.72 -17.05 28.05
N VAL A 253 -11.49 -16.65 27.69
CA VAL A 253 -11.03 -16.62 26.29
C VAL A 253 -11.06 -18.02 25.68
N GLN A 254 -10.63 -19.04 26.42
CA GLN A 254 -10.64 -20.42 25.95
C GLN A 254 -12.06 -20.96 25.76
N ALA A 255 -12.96 -20.69 26.70
CA ALA A 255 -14.37 -21.07 26.60
C ALA A 255 -15.04 -20.40 25.39
N LEU A 256 -14.82 -19.10 25.21
CA LEU A 256 -15.33 -18.37 24.05
C LEU A 256 -14.82 -18.98 22.74
N LEU A 257 -13.52 -19.24 22.64
CA LEU A 257 -12.94 -19.82 21.44
C LEU A 257 -13.44 -21.24 21.19
N ILE A 258 -13.32 -22.15 22.15
CA ILE A 258 -13.53 -23.59 21.96
C ILE A 258 -15.00 -23.97 22.09
N GLU A 259 -15.67 -23.58 23.18
CA GLU A 259 -17.04 -24.00 23.47
C GLU A 259 -18.03 -23.31 22.54
N GLN A 260 -17.88 -22.00 22.37
CA GLN A 260 -18.73 -21.22 21.46
C GLN A 260 -18.24 -21.23 20.00
N ARG A 261 -17.14 -21.95 19.73
CA ARG A 261 -16.53 -22.09 18.39
C ARG A 261 -16.28 -20.75 17.70
N TYR A 262 -15.98 -19.68 18.44
CA TYR A 262 -15.68 -18.36 17.87
C TYR A 262 -14.51 -18.43 16.87
N PHE A 263 -13.62 -19.42 16.99
CA PHE A 263 -12.54 -19.64 16.02
C PHE A 263 -13.05 -19.85 14.59
N LEU A 264 -14.32 -20.25 14.37
CA LEU A 264 -14.91 -20.40 13.03
C LEU A 264 -15.29 -19.07 12.37
N GLN A 265 -15.34 -17.96 13.12
CA GLN A 265 -15.71 -16.66 12.55
C GLN A 265 -14.67 -16.17 11.53
N PRO A 266 -15.08 -15.80 10.31
CA PRO A 266 -14.15 -15.27 9.32
C PRO A 266 -13.53 -13.96 9.80
N ASN A 267 -12.24 -13.76 9.52
CA ASN A 267 -11.48 -12.55 9.89
C ASN A 267 -11.42 -12.23 11.40
N LEU A 268 -11.62 -13.21 12.29
CA LEU A 268 -11.49 -13.06 13.74
C LEU A 268 -10.14 -12.42 14.15
N LYS A 269 -10.19 -11.36 14.96
CA LYS A 269 -9.03 -10.67 15.56
C LYS A 269 -9.12 -10.69 17.09
N VAL A 270 -8.00 -10.38 17.75
CA VAL A 270 -7.97 -10.23 19.22
C VAL A 270 -8.93 -9.14 19.69
N ALA A 271 -9.06 -8.05 18.93
CA ALA A 271 -10.00 -6.97 19.20
C ALA A 271 -11.47 -7.44 19.22
N ASP A 272 -11.82 -8.50 18.49
CA ASP A 272 -13.18 -9.05 18.50
C ASP A 272 -13.45 -9.84 19.78
N LEU A 273 -12.47 -10.63 20.26
CA LEU A 273 -12.55 -11.30 21.57
C LEU A 273 -12.59 -10.28 22.72
N ALA A 274 -11.82 -9.20 22.59
CA ALA A 274 -11.80 -8.10 23.56
C ALA A 274 -13.16 -7.40 23.67
N ARG A 275 -13.81 -7.17 22.52
CA ARG A 275 -15.16 -6.60 22.46
C ARG A 275 -16.19 -7.54 23.08
N GLU A 276 -16.13 -8.83 22.74
CA GLU A 276 -17.08 -9.83 23.22
C GLU A 276 -16.98 -10.07 24.73
N LEU A 277 -15.77 -10.00 25.27
CA LEU A 277 -15.52 -10.17 26.70
C LEU A 277 -15.60 -8.85 27.48
N GLU A 278 -15.84 -7.72 26.83
CA GLU A 278 -15.81 -6.36 27.40
C GLU A 278 -14.48 -6.05 28.15
N ILE A 279 -13.37 -6.55 27.63
CA ILE A 279 -12.05 -6.46 28.26
C ILE A 279 -11.04 -5.76 27.33
N PRO A 280 -10.14 -4.91 27.84
CA PRO A 280 -9.11 -4.28 27.02
C PRO A 280 -8.25 -5.28 26.23
N GLU A 281 -8.01 -5.00 24.95
CA GLU A 281 -7.29 -5.90 24.03
C GLU A 281 -5.91 -6.34 24.54
N TYR A 282 -5.20 -5.46 25.27
CA TYR A 282 -3.89 -5.79 25.85
C TYR A 282 -3.99 -6.90 26.92
N LYS A 283 -5.09 -6.97 27.69
CA LYS A 283 -5.31 -8.02 28.71
C LYS A 283 -5.61 -9.36 28.04
N VAL A 284 -6.44 -9.37 26.99
CA VAL A 284 -6.71 -10.58 26.19
C VAL A 284 -5.43 -11.09 25.53
N SER A 285 -4.64 -10.18 24.95
CA SER A 285 -3.33 -10.50 24.36
C SER A 285 -2.35 -11.07 25.38
N LYS A 286 -2.34 -10.52 26.61
CA LYS A 286 -1.51 -11.00 27.71
C LYS A 286 -1.93 -12.42 28.11
N ALA A 287 -3.22 -12.64 28.37
CA ALA A 287 -3.75 -13.95 28.76
C ALA A 287 -3.49 -15.03 27.69
N LEU A 288 -3.67 -14.70 26.40
CA LEU A 288 -3.33 -15.59 25.29
C LEU A 288 -1.85 -16.00 25.29
N ARG A 289 -0.95 -15.06 25.58
CA ARG A 289 0.50 -15.32 25.58
C ARG A 289 0.98 -16.07 26.82
N THR A 290 0.54 -15.65 28.00
CA THR A 290 1.05 -16.18 29.27
C THR A 290 0.40 -17.51 29.64
N GLN A 291 -0.91 -17.64 29.46
CA GLN A 291 -1.66 -18.82 29.89
C GLN A 291 -1.90 -19.82 28.75
N LEU A 292 -2.20 -19.33 27.54
CA LEU A 292 -2.46 -20.20 26.37
C LEU A 292 -1.24 -20.40 25.47
N GLN A 293 -0.08 -19.85 25.85
CA GLN A 293 1.20 -19.95 25.13
C GLN A 293 1.12 -19.55 23.64
N ALA A 294 0.13 -18.72 23.27
CA ALA A 294 -0.11 -18.30 21.90
C ALA A 294 0.85 -17.18 21.52
N LYS A 295 2.01 -17.54 20.94
CA LYS A 295 3.00 -16.56 20.43
C LYS A 295 2.42 -15.66 19.32
N ASN A 296 1.54 -16.22 18.49
CA ASN A 296 0.85 -15.52 17.41
C ASN A 296 -0.63 -15.93 17.40
N PHE A 297 -1.54 -14.96 17.60
CA PHE A 297 -2.98 -15.19 17.65
C PHE A 297 -3.51 -15.89 16.39
N ASN A 298 -3.12 -15.41 15.19
CA ASN A 298 -3.57 -16.01 13.94
C ASN A 298 -3.11 -17.45 13.80
N GLN A 299 -1.89 -17.76 14.26
CA GLN A 299 -1.39 -19.13 14.25
C GLN A 299 -2.18 -20.03 15.21
N PHE A 300 -2.47 -19.53 16.42
CA PHE A 300 -3.27 -20.25 17.42
C PHE A 300 -4.68 -20.57 16.89
N ILE A 301 -5.38 -19.57 16.34
CA ILE A 301 -6.70 -19.77 15.73
C ILE A 301 -6.63 -20.75 14.54
N ASN A 302 -5.62 -20.62 13.68
CA ASN A 302 -5.46 -21.53 12.56
C ASN A 302 -5.20 -22.97 13.01
N THR A 303 -4.52 -23.19 14.13
CA THR A 303 -4.37 -24.53 14.73
C THR A 303 -5.73 -25.12 15.10
N LEU A 304 -6.59 -24.35 15.79
CA LEU A 304 -7.94 -24.79 16.15
C LEU A 304 -8.79 -25.10 14.90
N ARG A 305 -8.73 -24.22 13.89
CA ARG A 305 -9.43 -24.41 12.61
C ARG A 305 -8.95 -25.64 11.85
N VAL A 306 -7.65 -25.89 11.83
CA VAL A 306 -7.10 -27.07 11.16
C VAL A 306 -7.48 -28.36 11.90
N GLU A 307 -7.47 -28.36 13.23
CA GLU A 307 -7.97 -29.48 14.01
C GLU A 307 -9.45 -29.77 13.71
N TYR A 308 -10.29 -28.74 13.67
CA TYR A 308 -11.70 -28.89 13.26
C TYR A 308 -11.83 -29.40 11.82
N ALA A 309 -11.01 -28.89 10.90
CA ALA A 309 -10.99 -29.31 9.50
C ALA A 309 -10.59 -30.78 9.32
N LYS A 310 -9.72 -31.33 10.17
CA LYS A 310 -9.36 -32.77 10.12
C LYS A 310 -10.59 -33.63 10.30
N GLY A 311 -11.43 -33.31 11.30
CA GLY A 311 -12.70 -34.02 11.53
C GLY A 311 -13.62 -33.98 10.32
N MET A 312 -13.81 -32.79 9.72
CA MET A 312 -14.64 -32.65 8.52
C MET A 312 -14.07 -33.37 7.29
N LEU A 313 -12.75 -33.49 7.18
CA LEU A 313 -12.09 -34.19 6.07
C LEU A 313 -12.21 -35.72 6.16
N THR A 314 -12.40 -36.25 7.37
CA THR A 314 -12.50 -37.69 7.64
C THR A 314 -13.94 -38.16 7.86
N ASP A 315 -14.88 -37.23 7.94
CA ASP A 315 -16.30 -37.51 8.11
C ASP A 315 -16.88 -38.17 6.83
N PRO A 316 -17.44 -39.39 6.92
CA PRO A 316 -18.06 -40.09 5.80
C PRO A 316 -19.14 -39.27 5.08
N GLU A 317 -19.94 -38.49 5.81
CA GLU A 317 -21.02 -37.70 5.24
C GLU A 317 -20.51 -36.50 4.43
N LYS A 318 -19.29 -36.03 4.74
CA LYS A 318 -18.67 -34.86 4.11
C LYS A 318 -17.61 -35.23 3.08
N GLN A 319 -17.47 -36.51 2.71
CA GLN A 319 -16.47 -36.95 1.72
C GLN A 319 -16.61 -36.24 0.37
N HIS A 320 -17.85 -35.96 -0.04
CA HIS A 320 -18.15 -35.27 -1.30
C HIS A 320 -17.86 -33.75 -1.24
N TRP A 321 -17.56 -33.19 -0.07
CA TRP A 321 -17.36 -31.75 0.08
C TRP A 321 -16.03 -31.32 -0.53
N PRO A 322 -16.01 -30.30 -1.42
CA PRO A 322 -14.77 -29.74 -1.91
C PRO A 322 -13.91 -29.21 -0.75
N VAL A 323 -12.58 -29.30 -0.88
CA VAL A 323 -11.63 -28.75 0.10
C VAL A 323 -11.85 -27.25 0.33
N LEU A 324 -12.29 -26.52 -0.70
CA LEU A 324 -12.72 -25.12 -0.57
C LEU A 324 -13.85 -24.97 0.45
N VAL A 325 -14.92 -25.75 0.31
CA VAL A 325 -16.10 -25.67 1.18
C VAL A 325 -15.70 -25.93 2.63
N ILE A 326 -14.93 -27.00 2.88
CA ILE A 326 -14.42 -27.28 4.24
C ILE A 326 -13.58 -26.11 4.78
N GLY A 327 -12.72 -25.51 3.95
CA GLY A 327 -11.93 -24.35 4.36
C GLY A 327 -12.79 -23.15 4.75
N LEU A 328 -13.85 -22.87 3.99
CA LEU A 328 -14.79 -21.78 4.29
C LEU A 328 -15.56 -22.04 5.60
N GLU A 329 -16.04 -23.26 5.80
CA GLU A 329 -16.73 -23.71 7.02
C GLU A 329 -15.82 -23.66 8.25
N CYS A 330 -14.51 -23.79 8.06
CA CYS A 330 -13.50 -23.61 9.10
C CYS A 330 -13.10 -22.14 9.32
N GLY A 331 -13.76 -21.16 8.69
CA GLY A 331 -13.50 -19.74 8.88
C GLY A 331 -12.34 -19.15 8.06
N PHE A 332 -11.80 -19.88 7.07
CA PHE A 332 -10.81 -19.34 6.15
C PHE A 332 -11.49 -18.54 5.02
N ALA A 333 -10.88 -17.42 4.62
CA ALA A 333 -11.42 -16.59 3.54
C ALA A 333 -11.23 -17.17 2.12
N SER A 334 -10.33 -18.14 1.94
CA SER A 334 -10.08 -18.81 0.65
C SER A 334 -9.22 -20.07 0.80
N VAL A 335 -9.11 -20.86 -0.27
CA VAL A 335 -8.34 -22.13 -0.33
C VAL A 335 -6.85 -21.95 -0.05
N GLY A 336 -6.24 -20.85 -0.51
CA GLY A 336 -4.79 -20.63 -0.42
C GLY A 336 -4.30 -20.59 1.04
N PRO A 337 -4.82 -19.68 1.87
CA PRO A 337 -4.53 -19.63 3.31
C PRO A 337 -4.85 -20.94 4.03
N PHE A 338 -6.00 -21.57 3.74
CA PHE A 338 -6.38 -22.85 4.33
C PHE A 338 -5.35 -23.94 4.02
N THR A 339 -4.99 -24.13 2.75
CA THR A 339 -4.05 -25.16 2.32
C THR A 339 -2.67 -24.97 2.95
N ARG A 340 -2.19 -23.72 3.04
CA ARG A 340 -0.92 -23.39 3.68
C ARG A 340 -0.95 -23.69 5.19
N ALA A 341 -2.00 -23.27 5.89
CA ALA A 341 -2.15 -23.54 7.33
C ALA A 341 -2.24 -25.04 7.62
N PHE A 342 -3.04 -25.76 6.83
CA PHE A 342 -3.22 -27.20 6.97
C PHE A 342 -1.89 -27.95 6.74
N LYS A 343 -1.13 -27.60 5.69
CA LYS A 343 0.18 -28.20 5.42
C LYS A 343 1.22 -27.87 6.49
N LEU A 344 1.24 -26.62 6.97
CA LEU A 344 2.16 -26.22 8.04
C LEU A 344 1.93 -27.04 9.32
N TYR A 345 0.66 -27.30 9.65
CA TYR A 345 0.30 -27.97 10.90
C TYR A 345 0.33 -29.50 10.81
N THR A 346 -0.04 -30.08 9.66
CA THR A 346 -0.16 -31.54 9.49
C THR A 346 0.97 -32.16 8.65
N GLY A 347 1.82 -31.34 8.03
CA GLY A 347 2.81 -31.77 7.05
C GLY A 347 2.25 -32.15 5.67
N LYS A 348 0.92 -32.22 5.51
CA LYS A 348 0.24 -32.73 4.31
C LYS A 348 -0.78 -31.72 3.79
N THR A 349 -1.10 -31.74 2.50
CA THR A 349 -2.23 -30.93 1.99
C THR A 349 -3.56 -31.55 2.43
N PRO A 350 -4.67 -30.77 2.49
CA PRO A 350 -5.97 -31.31 2.87
C PRO A 350 -6.41 -32.51 2.01
N ASN A 351 -6.16 -32.45 0.69
CA ASN A 351 -6.45 -33.56 -0.23
C ASN A 351 -5.59 -34.80 0.06
N GLN A 352 -4.30 -34.61 0.33
CA GLN A 352 -3.41 -35.72 0.70
C GLN A 352 -3.85 -36.36 2.02
N TYR A 353 -4.22 -35.53 3.00
CA TYR A 353 -4.72 -35.98 4.30
C TYR A 353 -6.00 -36.81 4.14
N ARG A 354 -7.00 -36.28 3.41
CA ARG A 354 -8.25 -37.00 3.10
C ARG A 354 -7.99 -38.36 2.46
N ARG A 355 -7.13 -38.42 1.43
CA ARG A 355 -6.85 -39.67 0.72
C ARG A 355 -6.20 -40.73 1.61
N LEU A 356 -5.25 -40.33 2.45
CA LEU A 356 -4.54 -41.25 3.34
C LEU A 356 -5.44 -41.80 4.44
N THR A 357 -6.33 -40.99 4.99
CA THR A 357 -7.23 -41.47 6.04
C THR A 357 -8.29 -42.40 5.48
N LEU A 358 -8.81 -42.12 4.28
CA LEU A 358 -9.77 -42.99 3.59
C LEU A 358 -9.16 -44.31 3.09
N SER A 359 -7.86 -44.34 2.75
CA SER A 359 -7.19 -45.61 2.40
C SER A 359 -6.97 -46.50 3.62
N ASN A 360 -6.67 -45.92 4.78
CA ASN A 360 -6.46 -46.68 6.01
C ASN A 360 -7.75 -47.30 6.57
N GLN A 361 -8.92 -46.68 6.32
CA GLN A 361 -10.22 -47.21 6.76
C GLN A 361 -10.74 -48.39 5.91
N ARG A 362 -10.11 -48.71 4.77
CA ARG A 362 -10.51 -49.85 3.92
C ARG A 362 -9.70 -51.13 4.18
N CYS A 363 -8.63 -51.06 4.98
CA CYS A 363 -7.75 -52.19 5.30
C CYS A 363 -7.91 -52.71 6.73
N THR A 364 -8.81 -52.12 7.52
CA THR A 364 -9.28 -52.60 8.82
C THR A 364 -10.73 -53.00 8.69
#